data_AF-A0A7C8F103-F1
#
_entry.id   AF-A0A7C8F103-F1
#
_cell.length_a   1.000
_cell.length_b   1.000
_cell.length_c   1.000
_cell.angle_alpha   90.00
_cell.angle_beta   90.00
_cell.angle_gamma   90.00
#
_symmetry.space_group_name_H-M   'P 1'
#
loop_
_entity.id
_entity.type
_entity.pdbx_description
1 polymer ?
#
loop_
_entity_poly.entity_id
_entity_poly.type
_entity_poly.pdbx_seq_one_letter_code
_entity_poly.pdbx_strand_id
1 'polypeptide(L)' 'MMPKQVNQSFAGFRNAVVDNGIIDPKTTFMIQMGAAMAVGCYP' A
#
# COMPACT_ATOMS: atom_id res chain seq x y z
N MET A 1 -16.34 -11.01 -2.40
CA MET A 1 -16.20 -10.01 -1.32
C MET A 1 -15.33 -10.61 -0.23
N MET A 2 -14.24 -9.97 0.18
CA MET A 2 -13.34 -10.55 1.19
C MET A 2 -14.03 -10.68 2.56
N PRO A 3 -13.69 -11.70 3.36
CA PRO A 3 -14.12 -11.78 4.75
C PRO A 3 -13.70 -10.53 5.52
N LYS A 4 -14.55 -10.03 6.43
CA LYS A 4 -14.32 -8.78 7.18
C LYS A 4 -12.95 -8.75 7.88
N GLN A 5 -12.56 -9.85 8.50
CA GLN A 5 -11.30 -9.98 9.21
C GLN A 5 -10.08 -9.83 8.29
N VAL A 6 -10.13 -10.42 7.09
CA VAL A 6 -9.05 -10.32 6.10
C VAL A 6 -8.90 -8.88 5.62
N ASN A 7 -10.03 -8.19 5.38
CA ASN A 7 -10.01 -6.79 4.95
C ASN A 7 -9.41 -5.87 6.04
N GLN A 8 -9.76 -6.09 7.31
CA GLN A 8 -9.22 -5.33 8.43
C GLN A 8 -7.72 -5.56 8.61
N SER A 9 -7.25 -6.81 8.57
CA SER A 9 -5.83 -7.12 8.68
C SER A 9 -5.02 -6.53 7.52
N PHE A 10 -5.56 -6.58 6.29
CA PHE A 10 -4.92 -5.98 5.13
C PHE A 10 -4.84 -4.45 5.24
N ALA A 11 -5.91 -3.79 5.70
CA ALA A 11 -5.93 -2.36 5.93
C ALA A 11 -4.88 -1.94 6.98
N GLY A 12 -4.77 -2.69 8.08
CA GLY A 12 -3.76 -2.44 9.12
C GLY A 12 -2.33 -2.56 8.58
N PHE A 13 -2.06 -3.62 7.80
CA PHE A 13 -0.76 -3.78 7.14
C PHE A 13 -0.46 -2.63 6.16
N ARG A 14 -1.41 -2.29 5.29
CA ARG A 14 -1.25 -1.20 4.32
C ARG A 14 -0.94 0.13 5.00
N ASN A 15 -1.66 0.45 6.08
CA ASN A 15 -1.45 1.69 6.83
C ASN A 15 -0.06 1.71 7.47
N ALA A 16 0.39 0.60 8.07
CA ALA A 16 1.74 0.52 8.64
C ALA A 16 2.86 0.69 7.59
N VAL A 17 2.64 0.22 6.36
CA VAL A 17 3.58 0.41 5.23
C VAL A 17 3.56 1.85 4.70
N VAL A 18 2.40 2.50 4.66
CA VAL A 18 2.26 3.89 4.20
C VAL A 18 2.80 4.88 5.24
N ASP A 19 2.44 4.68 6.51
CA ASP A 19 2.73 5.57 7.64
C ASP A 19 3.96 5.07 8.43
N ASN A 20 5.00 4.62 7.72
CA ASN A 20 6.16 3.94 8.32
C ASN A 20 7.15 4.90 9.02
N GLY A 21 7.08 6.21 8.79
CA GLY A 21 7.97 7.23 9.39
C GLY A 21 9.45 7.16 8.99
N ILE A 22 9.85 6.20 8.15
CA ILE A 22 11.22 5.97 7.69
C ILE A 22 11.42 6.64 6.32
N ILE A 23 10.45 6.51 5.43
CA ILE A 23 10.44 7.06 4.07
C ILE A 23 9.45 8.22 4.03
N ASP A 24 9.82 9.33 3.39
CA ASP A 24 8.91 10.46 3.25
C ASP A 24 7.62 10.05 2.50
N PRO A 25 6.46 10.67 2.80
CA PRO A 25 5.18 10.23 2.24
C PRO A 25 5.13 10.27 0.70
N LYS A 26 5.82 11.23 0.09
CA LYS A 26 5.85 11.38 -1.37
C LYS A 26 6.65 10.24 -2.01
N THR A 27 7.81 9.90 -1.46
CA THR A 27 8.62 8.77 -1.94
C THR A 27 7.89 7.44 -1.74
N THR A 28 7.22 7.26 -0.59
CA THR A 28 6.38 6.08 -0.34
C THR A 28 5.29 5.92 -1.39
N PHE A 29 4.59 7.01 -1.74
CA PHE A 29 3.59 7.02 -2.82
C PHE A 29 4.19 6.67 -4.19
N MET A 30 5.34 7.25 -4.55
CA MET A 30 6.02 6.97 -5.82
C MET A 30 6.45 5.51 -5.93
N ILE A 31 6.93 4.89 -4.84
CA ILE A 31 7.27 3.46 -4.80
C ILE A 31 6.03 2.62 -5.05
N GLN A 32 4.90 2.93 -4.40
CA GLN A 32 3.65 2.20 -4.60
C GLN A 32 3.15 2.31 -6.04
N MET A 33 3.21 3.51 -6.64
CA MET A 33 2.87 3.69 -8.05
C MET A 33 3.82 2.90 -8.97
N GLY A 34 5.13 2.98 -8.74
CA GLY A 34 6.13 2.24 -9.50
C GLY A 34 5.91 0.73 -9.42
N ALA A 35 5.63 0.21 -8.22
CA ALA A 35 5.33 -1.20 -8.00
C ALA A 35 4.03 -1.62 -8.71
N ALA A 36 2.97 -0.81 -8.63
CA ALA A 36 1.71 -1.06 -9.32
C ALA A 36 1.91 -1.14 -10.85
N MET A 37 2.62 -0.16 -11.43
CA MET A 37 2.94 -0.16 -12.86
C MET A 37 3.82 -1.35 -13.26
N ALA A 38 4.80 -1.73 -12.44
CA ALA A 38 5.68 -2.87 -12.72
C ALA A 38 4.92 -4.21 -12.79
N VAL A 39 3.83 -4.34 -12.04
CA VAL A 39 2.93 -5.51 -12.10
C VAL A 39 1.75 -5.31 -13.06
N GLY A 40 1.77 -4.29 -13.91
CA GLY A 40 0.75 -4.02 -14.92
C GLY A 40 -0.57 -3.46 -14.36
N CYS A 41 -0.57 -3.00 -13.11
CA CYS A 41 -1.71 -2.32 -12.49
C CYS A 41 -1.60 -0.82 -12.80
N TYR A 42 -2.27 -0.39 -13.87
CA TYR A 42 -2.39 1.01 -14.24
C TYR A 42 -3.50 1.71 -13.45
N PRO A 43 -3.34 2.98 -13.06
CA PRO A 43 -4.38 3.77 -12.41
C PRO A 43 -5.60 3.97 -13.32
#